data_AF-A0A7J2V131-F1
#
_entry.id   AF-A0A7J2V131-F1
#
_cell.length_a   1.000
_cell.length_b   1.000
_cell.length_c   1.000
_cell.angle_alpha   90.00
_cell.angle_beta   90.00
_cell.angle_gamma   90.00
#
_symmetry.space_group_name_H-M   'P 1'
#
loop_
_entity.id
_entity.type
_entity.pdbx_description
1 polymer ?
#
loop_
_entity_poly.entity_id
_entity_poly.type
_entity_poly.pdbx_seq_one_letter_code
_entity_poly.pdbx_strand_id
1 'polypeptide(L)'
;MGSMGGSRHLKRLAAPWFYPILRKEYKWVVKSSPGPHSLETSVPLILVLRDMLKIALTSREAIKIINEGAIKIDGVIRKNYKFPVGFMDVVEITRTGEIYRVIPYPTVYMKLHPIERQEAGIKPLRIENKTTVKGGHIQLNLYGGYNVLVRVSDPRKADEDLYNTMDTVVITIPEKKIVEHIPFEEGSLAIIIGGKNVGRVGRVVKITKGMRRHRTIVSLEDPSGHVFQTTADKIFVIGKDKPVISLPKEVLGR
;
A
#
# COMPACT_ATOMS: atom_id res chain seq x y z
N MET A 1 -9.72 -36.28 9.84
CA MET A 1 -8.74 -36.00 8.76
C MET A 1 -8.66 -34.49 8.60
N GLY A 2 -7.51 -33.89 8.92
CA GLY A 2 -7.33 -32.42 8.90
C GLY A 2 -7.29 -31.86 7.47
N SER A 3 -7.70 -30.60 7.31
CA SER A 3 -7.62 -29.89 6.03
C SER A 3 -6.17 -29.80 5.55
N MET A 4 -5.84 -30.46 4.43
CA MET A 4 -4.49 -30.51 3.85
C MET A 4 -4.20 -29.40 2.83
N GLY A 5 -5.15 -28.47 2.58
CA GLY A 5 -5.03 -27.45 1.55
C GLY A 5 -5.49 -26.05 1.97
N GLY A 6 -5.14 -25.03 1.18
CA GLY A 6 -5.55 -23.65 1.41
C GLY A 6 -7.05 -23.43 1.21
N SER A 7 -7.68 -22.64 2.08
CA SER A 7 -9.12 -22.35 1.96
C SER A 7 -9.44 -21.50 0.73
N ARG A 8 -10.42 -21.93 -0.07
CA ARG A 8 -10.95 -21.16 -1.22
C ARG A 8 -12.05 -20.15 -0.84
N HIS A 9 -12.56 -20.24 0.39
CA HIS A 9 -13.72 -19.49 0.87
C HIS A 9 -13.36 -18.62 2.08
N LEU A 10 -14.07 -17.50 2.24
CA LEU A 10 -13.93 -16.62 3.39
C LEU A 10 -15.32 -16.32 3.96
N LYS A 11 -15.58 -16.80 5.18
CA LYS A 11 -16.80 -16.43 5.91
C LYS A 11 -16.76 -14.95 6.24
N ARG A 12 -17.90 -14.27 6.17
CA ARG A 12 -17.98 -12.84 6.41
C ARG A 12 -17.60 -12.46 7.86
N LEU A 13 -17.95 -13.30 8.82
CA LEU A 13 -17.54 -13.15 10.23
C LEU A 13 -16.02 -13.19 10.42
N ALA A 14 -15.30 -13.91 9.56
CA ALA A 14 -13.85 -14.05 9.60
C ALA A 14 -13.12 -13.13 8.60
N ALA A 15 -13.86 -12.25 7.91
CA ALA A 15 -13.26 -11.26 7.03
C ALA A 15 -12.34 -10.31 7.83
N PRO A 16 -11.39 -9.61 7.18
CA PRO A 16 -10.68 -8.52 7.83
C PRO A 16 -11.64 -7.48 8.43
N TRP A 17 -11.28 -6.92 9.59
CA TRP A 17 -12.13 -6.00 10.35
C TRP A 17 -12.47 -4.71 9.59
N PHE A 18 -11.58 -4.27 8.71
CA PHE A 18 -11.72 -3.07 7.92
C PHE A 18 -12.52 -3.24 6.62
N TYR A 19 -12.99 -4.44 6.29
CA TYR A 19 -13.83 -4.59 5.10
C TYR A 19 -15.12 -3.78 5.30
N PRO A 20 -15.52 -2.94 4.34
CA PRO A 20 -16.70 -2.08 4.44
C PRO A 20 -17.99 -2.88 4.23
N ILE A 21 -18.22 -3.91 5.04
CA ILE A 21 -19.33 -4.86 4.89
C ILE A 21 -20.04 -5.13 6.21
N LEU A 22 -21.35 -5.36 6.14
CA LEU A 22 -22.13 -5.79 7.29
C LEU A 22 -21.89 -7.29 7.54
N ARG A 23 -21.18 -7.62 8.62
CA ARG A 23 -20.72 -8.99 8.92
C ARG A 23 -21.83 -10.04 9.10
N LYS A 24 -23.02 -9.62 9.54
CA LYS A 24 -24.16 -10.51 9.87
C LYS A 24 -25.20 -10.62 8.76
N GLU A 25 -25.11 -9.80 7.72
CA GLU A 25 -26.11 -9.74 6.65
C GLU A 25 -26.08 -10.99 5.75
N TYR A 26 -24.88 -11.49 5.43
CA TYR A 26 -24.71 -12.72 4.66
C TYR A 26 -23.57 -13.58 5.22
N LYS A 27 -23.59 -14.87 4.88
CA LYS A 27 -22.61 -15.87 5.37
C LYS A 27 -21.20 -15.69 4.80
N TRP A 28 -21.09 -15.29 3.54
CA TRP A 28 -19.84 -15.31 2.78
C TRP A 28 -19.42 -13.91 2.29
N VAL A 29 -18.13 -13.76 2.06
CA VAL A 29 -17.54 -12.61 1.36
C VAL A 29 -16.55 -13.11 0.31
N VAL A 30 -16.28 -12.27 -0.68
CA VAL A 30 -15.24 -12.54 -1.66
C VAL A 30 -13.87 -12.54 -0.98
N LYS A 31 -13.17 -13.68 -1.04
CA LYS A 31 -11.78 -13.79 -0.64
C LYS A 31 -10.89 -13.21 -1.73
N SER A 32 -9.96 -12.32 -1.38
CA SER A 32 -8.95 -11.83 -2.32
C SER A 32 -8.17 -12.99 -2.93
N SER A 33 -7.88 -12.91 -4.23
CA SER A 33 -6.93 -13.81 -4.87
C SER A 33 -5.52 -13.51 -4.38
N PRO A 34 -4.60 -14.49 -4.36
CA PRO A 34 -3.17 -14.18 -4.18
C PRO A 34 -2.73 -13.17 -5.23
N GLY A 35 -1.93 -12.19 -4.82
CA GLY A 35 -1.56 -11.05 -5.67
C GLY A 35 -0.57 -10.12 -4.96
N PRO A 36 -0.53 -8.84 -5.35
CA PRO A 36 0.41 -7.85 -4.82
C PRO A 36 0.42 -7.73 -3.28
N HIS A 37 -0.75 -7.77 -2.68
CA HIS A 37 -0.94 -7.46 -1.26
C HIS A 37 -1.51 -8.63 -0.47
N SER A 38 -1.24 -8.68 0.83
CA SER A 38 -1.76 -9.72 1.73
C SER A 38 -3.25 -9.51 2.03
N LEU A 39 -3.94 -10.54 2.53
CA LEU A 39 -5.35 -10.44 2.91
C LEU A 39 -5.61 -9.37 3.99
N GLU A 40 -4.64 -9.17 4.88
CA GLU A 40 -4.71 -8.21 5.99
C GLU A 40 -4.43 -6.77 5.56
N THR A 41 -3.92 -6.57 4.34
CA THR A 41 -3.54 -5.26 3.81
C THR A 41 -4.18 -4.98 2.46
N SER A 42 -5.26 -5.69 2.11
CA SER A 42 -5.97 -5.48 0.86
C SER A 42 -7.47 -5.74 0.93
N VAL A 43 -8.18 -5.10 0.01
CA VAL A 43 -9.59 -5.28 -0.26
C VAL A 43 -9.76 -5.81 -1.70
N PRO A 44 -10.60 -6.82 -1.95
CA PRO A 44 -10.92 -7.28 -3.29
C PRO A 44 -11.56 -6.17 -4.12
N LEU A 45 -11.18 -6.08 -5.40
CA LEU A 45 -11.68 -5.07 -6.34
C LEU A 45 -13.21 -4.95 -6.39
N ILE A 46 -13.93 -6.06 -6.25
CA ILE A 46 -15.40 -6.04 -6.20
C ILE A 46 -15.96 -5.23 -5.02
N LEU A 47 -15.32 -5.28 -3.85
CA LEU A 47 -15.76 -4.51 -2.67
C LEU A 47 -15.37 -3.03 -2.82
N VAL A 48 -14.26 -2.74 -3.51
CA VAL A 48 -13.86 -1.37 -3.87
C VAL A 48 -14.96 -0.70 -4.69
N LEU A 49 -15.47 -1.36 -5.73
CA LEU A 49 -16.52 -0.78 -6.58
C LEU A 49 -17.89 -0.73 -5.90
N ARG A 50 -18.30 -1.82 -5.22
CA ARG A 50 -19.64 -1.95 -4.66
C ARG A 50 -19.81 -1.21 -3.34
N ASP A 51 -18.88 -1.38 -2.41
CA ASP A 51 -19.06 -0.94 -1.03
C ASP A 51 -18.32 0.38 -0.73
N MET A 52 -17.12 0.58 -1.30
CA MET A 52 -16.34 1.82 -1.09
C MET A 52 -16.80 2.95 -2.01
N LEU A 53 -16.81 2.73 -3.33
CA LEU A 53 -17.20 3.74 -4.32
C LEU A 53 -18.70 3.78 -4.61
N LYS A 54 -19.43 2.71 -4.28
CA LYS A 54 -20.88 2.58 -4.51
C LYS A 54 -21.32 2.81 -5.96
N ILE A 55 -20.47 2.42 -6.92
CA ILE A 55 -20.76 2.50 -8.37
C ILE A 55 -21.72 1.39 -8.80
N ALA A 56 -21.63 0.23 -8.14
CA ALA A 56 -22.49 -0.92 -8.38
C ALA A 56 -23.28 -1.25 -7.12
N LEU A 57 -24.54 -1.62 -7.28
CA LEU A 57 -25.37 -2.08 -6.17
C LEU A 57 -25.18 -3.58 -5.95
N THR A 58 -25.05 -4.34 -7.04
CA THR A 58 -24.93 -5.80 -6.98
C THR A 58 -23.55 -6.30 -7.37
N SER A 59 -23.21 -7.50 -6.88
CA SER A 59 -21.96 -8.17 -7.29
C SER A 59 -21.92 -8.47 -8.79
N ARG A 60 -23.08 -8.70 -9.42
CA ARG A 60 -23.17 -8.98 -10.87
C ARG A 60 -22.82 -7.74 -11.68
N GLU A 61 -23.33 -6.57 -11.32
CA GLU A 61 -22.97 -5.29 -11.94
C GLU A 61 -21.48 -4.99 -11.80
N ALA A 62 -20.94 -5.11 -10.58
CA ALA A 62 -19.51 -4.87 -10.33
C ALA A 62 -18.63 -5.79 -11.18
N ILE A 63 -18.96 -7.09 -11.26
CA ILE A 63 -18.23 -8.05 -12.10
C ILE A 63 -18.33 -7.69 -13.59
N LYS A 64 -19.52 -7.25 -14.05
CA LYS A 64 -19.71 -6.81 -15.44
C LYS A 64 -18.80 -5.62 -15.78
N ILE A 65 -18.78 -4.59 -14.94
CA ILE A 65 -17.93 -3.40 -15.11
C ILE A 65 -16.44 -3.79 -15.16
N ILE A 66 -16.01 -4.67 -14.26
CA ILE A 66 -14.63 -5.16 -14.19
C ILE A 66 -14.25 -5.95 -15.46
N ASN A 67 -15.14 -6.84 -15.93
CA ASN A 67 -14.89 -7.68 -17.11
C ASN A 67 -14.87 -6.88 -18.43
N GLU A 68 -15.66 -5.81 -18.51
CA GLU A 68 -15.61 -4.83 -19.60
C GLU A 68 -14.25 -4.11 -19.69
N GLY A 69 -13.39 -4.23 -18.67
CA GLY A 69 -12.08 -3.61 -18.63
C GLY A 69 -12.13 -2.13 -18.24
N ALA A 70 -13.22 -1.70 -17.59
CA ALA A 70 -13.42 -0.31 -17.22
C ALA A 70 -12.49 0.18 -16.10
N ILE A 71 -11.81 -0.73 -15.39
CA ILE A 71 -10.98 -0.42 -14.22
C ILE A 71 -9.52 -0.76 -14.49
N LYS A 72 -8.65 0.22 -14.24
CA LYS A 72 -7.20 0.03 -14.18
C LYS A 72 -6.73 0.13 -12.73
N ILE A 73 -5.76 -0.71 -12.39
CA ILE A 73 -5.01 -0.61 -11.14
C ILE A 73 -3.55 -0.47 -11.51
N ASP A 74 -2.92 0.60 -11.03
CA ASP A 74 -1.55 0.96 -11.36
C ASP A 74 -1.34 0.95 -12.91
N GLY A 75 -2.24 1.62 -13.64
CA GLY A 75 -2.20 1.74 -15.10
C GLY A 75 -2.53 0.46 -15.89
N VAL A 76 -2.69 -0.69 -15.24
CA VAL A 76 -2.98 -1.98 -15.89
C VAL A 76 -4.47 -2.33 -15.74
N ILE A 77 -5.13 -2.67 -16.85
CA ILE A 77 -6.52 -3.13 -16.84
C ILE A 77 -6.63 -4.44 -16.04
N ARG A 78 -7.48 -4.46 -15.01
CA ARG A 78 -7.72 -5.65 -14.18
C ARG A 78 -9.14 -6.16 -14.38
N LYS A 79 -9.25 -7.38 -14.90
CA LYS A 79 -10.53 -8.10 -15.09
C LYS A 79 -10.86 -9.10 -13.98
N ASN A 80 -9.94 -9.33 -13.04
CA ASN A 80 -10.18 -10.22 -11.92
C ASN A 80 -10.88 -9.47 -10.78
N TYR A 81 -12.15 -9.79 -10.54
CA TYR A 81 -12.93 -9.18 -9.46
C TYR A 81 -12.42 -9.48 -8.03
N LYS A 82 -11.58 -10.52 -7.87
CA LYS A 82 -10.92 -10.87 -6.61
C LYS A 82 -9.55 -10.22 -6.45
N PHE A 83 -9.11 -9.39 -7.40
CA PHE A 83 -7.79 -8.77 -7.36
C PHE A 83 -7.62 -7.96 -6.06
N PRO A 84 -6.54 -8.18 -5.29
CA PRO A 84 -6.31 -7.46 -4.04
C PRO A 84 -5.81 -6.05 -4.33
N VAL A 85 -6.57 -5.05 -3.91
CA VAL A 85 -6.20 -3.64 -3.93
C VAL A 85 -5.70 -3.25 -2.53
N GLY A 86 -4.47 -2.75 -2.43
CA GLY A 86 -3.84 -2.41 -1.15
C GLY A 86 -3.37 -0.97 -1.07
N PHE A 87 -2.61 -0.65 -0.02
CA PHE A 87 -2.12 0.71 0.20
C PHE A 87 -1.25 1.22 -0.95
N MET A 88 -1.39 2.53 -1.22
CA MET A 88 -0.73 3.28 -2.29
C MET A 88 -1.11 2.87 -3.71
N ASP A 89 -1.96 1.85 -3.91
CA ASP A 89 -2.46 1.50 -5.25
C ASP A 89 -3.28 2.66 -5.84
N VAL A 90 -3.10 2.89 -7.14
CA VAL A 90 -3.88 3.86 -7.92
C VAL A 90 -4.98 3.12 -8.67
N VAL A 91 -6.23 3.46 -8.39
CA VAL A 91 -7.44 2.93 -9.02
C VAL A 91 -7.99 3.98 -9.99
N GLU A 92 -8.00 3.67 -11.28
CA GLU A 92 -8.53 4.54 -12.33
C GLU A 92 -9.78 3.92 -12.95
N ILE A 93 -10.85 4.71 -13.04
CA ILE A 93 -12.07 4.36 -13.76
C ILE A 93 -11.97 4.98 -15.16
N THR A 94 -11.74 4.15 -16.16
CA THR A 94 -11.47 4.60 -17.54
C THR A 94 -12.63 5.37 -18.17
N ARG A 95 -13.88 5.05 -17.81
CA ARG A 95 -15.08 5.69 -18.37
C ARG A 95 -15.29 7.11 -17.87
N THR A 96 -15.13 7.35 -16.56
CA THR A 96 -15.33 8.66 -15.94
C THR A 96 -14.05 9.48 -15.88
N GLY A 97 -12.90 8.83 -16.02
CA GLY A 97 -11.59 9.46 -15.88
C GLY A 97 -11.21 9.76 -14.42
N GLU A 98 -12.04 9.32 -13.46
CA GLU A 98 -11.79 9.49 -12.03
C GLU A 98 -10.65 8.57 -11.58
N ILE A 99 -9.78 9.13 -10.74
CA ILE A 99 -8.59 8.44 -10.24
C ILE A 99 -8.56 8.56 -8.73
N TYR A 100 -8.32 7.45 -8.07
CA TYR A 100 -8.23 7.36 -6.62
C TYR A 100 -6.92 6.70 -6.21
N ARG A 101 -6.32 7.17 -5.12
CA ARG A 101 -5.27 6.44 -4.41
C ARG A 101 -5.81 5.83 -3.13
N VAL A 102 -5.41 4.61 -2.85
CA VAL A 102 -5.75 3.93 -1.59
C VAL A 102 -4.79 4.37 -0.51
N ILE A 103 -5.29 5.06 0.51
CA ILE A 103 -4.47 5.65 1.59
C ILE A 103 -4.91 5.07 2.93
N PRO A 104 -3.97 4.81 3.87
CA PRO A 104 -4.33 4.46 5.23
C PRO A 104 -5.10 5.59 5.92
N TYR A 105 -6.20 5.25 6.59
CA TYR A 105 -7.07 6.23 7.24
C TYR A 105 -7.43 5.80 8.67
N PRO A 106 -7.45 6.70 9.66
CA PRO A 106 -7.65 6.33 11.06
C PRO A 106 -8.95 5.57 11.34
N THR A 107 -10.07 5.99 10.75
CA THR A 107 -11.39 5.43 11.07
C THR A 107 -11.72 4.16 10.28
N VAL A 108 -11.45 4.17 8.97
CA VAL A 108 -11.89 3.12 8.03
C VAL A 108 -10.75 2.20 7.57
N TYR A 109 -9.53 2.42 8.08
CA TYR A 109 -8.28 1.75 7.71
C TYR A 109 -7.82 2.01 6.27
N MET A 110 -8.69 1.90 5.27
CA MET A 110 -8.42 2.18 3.86
C MET A 110 -9.46 3.16 3.30
N LYS A 111 -9.02 4.30 2.78
CA LYS A 111 -9.87 5.29 2.10
C LYS A 111 -9.38 5.45 0.66
N LEU A 112 -10.32 5.60 -0.27
CA LEU A 112 -10.05 6.00 -1.64
C LEU A 112 -10.02 7.52 -1.69
N HIS A 113 -8.83 8.08 -1.82
CA HIS A 113 -8.62 9.52 -1.93
C HIS A 113 -8.59 9.91 -3.41
N PRO A 114 -9.48 10.80 -3.89
CA PRO A 114 -9.42 11.27 -5.27
C PRO A 114 -8.12 12.04 -5.50
N ILE A 115 -7.46 11.77 -6.63
CA ILE A 115 -6.20 12.41 -7.01
C ILE A 115 -6.24 12.92 -8.44
N GLU A 116 -5.32 13.82 -8.78
CA GLU A 116 -5.15 14.32 -10.14
C GLU A 116 -4.36 13.35 -11.02
N ARG A 117 -4.53 13.46 -12.35
CA ARG A 117 -3.87 12.58 -13.32
C ARG A 117 -2.35 12.69 -13.32
N GLN A 118 -1.80 13.87 -12.99
CA GLN A 118 -0.35 14.06 -12.89
C GLN A 118 0.24 13.19 -11.78
N GLU A 119 -0.45 13.12 -10.64
CA GLU A 119 -0.04 12.34 -9.47
C GLU A 119 -0.25 10.83 -9.66
N ALA A 120 -1.19 10.43 -10.53
CA ALA A 120 -1.51 9.04 -10.82
C ALA A 120 -0.35 8.25 -11.47
N GLY A 121 0.56 8.96 -12.14
CA GLY A 121 1.73 8.37 -12.81
C GLY A 121 2.85 7.95 -11.85
N ILE A 122 2.78 8.33 -10.58
CA ILE A 122 3.80 8.03 -9.57
C ILE A 122 3.22 7.22 -8.42
N LYS A 123 4.05 6.37 -7.81
CA LYS A 123 3.69 5.61 -6.62
C LYS A 123 4.90 5.41 -5.71
N PRO A 124 4.83 5.88 -4.44
CA PRO A 124 5.85 5.55 -3.46
C PRO A 124 5.69 4.09 -3.03
N LEU A 125 6.81 3.38 -2.92
CA LEU A 125 6.87 1.99 -2.47
C LEU A 125 8.03 1.82 -1.48
N ARG A 126 7.73 1.28 -0.30
CA ARG A 126 8.74 0.93 0.71
C ARG A 126 9.58 -0.27 0.24
N ILE A 127 10.88 -0.23 0.45
CA ILE A 127 11.79 -1.36 0.24
C ILE A 127 11.64 -2.35 1.41
N GLU A 128 11.04 -3.51 1.13
CA GLU A 128 10.86 -4.58 2.11
C GLU A 128 12.07 -5.46 2.23
N ASN A 129 12.76 -5.74 1.13
CA ASN A 129 13.96 -6.55 1.17
C ASN A 129 14.88 -6.19 0.02
N LYS A 130 16.13 -6.60 0.14
CA LYS A 130 17.12 -6.48 -0.90
C LYS A 130 17.84 -7.80 -1.05
N THR A 131 17.93 -8.26 -2.29
CA THR A 131 18.51 -9.57 -2.61
C THR A 131 19.50 -9.43 -3.75
N THR A 132 20.68 -10.03 -3.60
CA THR A 132 21.65 -10.11 -4.70
C THR A 132 21.24 -11.23 -5.64
N VAL A 133 21.16 -10.92 -6.93
CA VAL A 133 20.79 -11.88 -7.98
C VAL A 133 22.00 -12.33 -8.77
N LYS A 134 21.82 -13.36 -9.61
CA LYS A 134 22.89 -13.84 -10.52
C LYS A 134 23.43 -12.68 -11.36
N GLY A 135 24.75 -12.60 -11.48
CA GLY A 135 25.44 -11.47 -12.13
C GLY A 135 25.84 -10.34 -11.19
N GLY A 136 25.64 -10.48 -9.87
CA GLY A 136 26.09 -9.49 -8.88
C GLY A 136 25.22 -8.23 -8.81
N HIS A 137 24.10 -8.21 -9.53
CA HIS A 137 23.13 -7.12 -9.48
C HIS A 137 22.24 -7.21 -8.23
N ILE A 138 21.61 -6.10 -7.89
CA ILE A 138 20.78 -5.98 -6.69
C ILE A 138 19.31 -5.89 -7.10
N GLN A 139 18.48 -6.74 -6.52
CA GLN A 139 17.03 -6.69 -6.66
C GLN A 139 16.42 -6.08 -5.39
N LEU A 140 15.68 -4.99 -5.57
CA LEU A 140 14.84 -4.40 -4.55
C LEU A 140 13.48 -5.09 -4.56
N ASN A 141 13.13 -5.71 -3.45
CA ASN A 141 11.81 -6.27 -3.21
C ASN A 141 10.97 -5.22 -2.48
N LEU A 142 9.99 -4.67 -3.18
CA LEU A 142 9.19 -3.55 -2.71
C LEU A 142 7.86 -4.03 -2.12
N TYR A 143 7.23 -3.16 -1.32
CA TYR A 143 5.87 -3.34 -0.85
C TYR A 143 4.90 -3.56 -2.03
N GLY A 144 3.90 -4.42 -1.85
CA GLY A 144 3.02 -4.83 -2.95
C GLY A 144 3.63 -5.84 -3.93
N GLY A 145 4.75 -6.49 -3.57
CA GLY A 145 5.35 -7.56 -4.38
C GLY A 145 6.02 -7.10 -5.68
N TYR A 146 6.26 -5.79 -5.81
CA TYR A 146 7.01 -5.22 -6.93
C TYR A 146 8.51 -5.55 -6.78
N ASN A 147 9.17 -5.80 -7.90
CA ASN A 147 10.61 -6.06 -7.93
C ASN A 147 11.25 -5.11 -8.93
N VAL A 148 12.29 -4.40 -8.50
CA VAL A 148 13.08 -3.51 -9.35
C VAL A 148 14.53 -3.97 -9.33
N LEU A 149 15.13 -4.11 -10.51
CA LEU A 149 16.52 -4.52 -10.67
C LEU A 149 17.41 -3.28 -10.79
N VAL A 150 18.34 -3.13 -9.85
CA VAL A 150 19.40 -2.12 -9.90
C VAL A 150 20.64 -2.79 -10.46
N ARG A 151 21.08 -2.32 -11.64
CA ARG A 151 22.29 -2.83 -12.28
C ARG A 151 23.50 -2.17 -11.65
N VAL A 152 24.23 -2.97 -10.89
CA VAL A 152 25.52 -2.60 -10.31
C VAL A 152 26.60 -2.82 -11.37
N SER A 153 27.44 -1.81 -11.59
CA SER A 153 28.54 -1.86 -12.57
C SER A 153 29.76 -2.58 -11.98
N ASP A 154 30.04 -2.35 -10.70
CA ASP A 154 31.10 -3.00 -9.94
C ASP A 154 30.54 -3.57 -8.61
N PRO A 155 30.31 -4.89 -8.50
CA PRO A 155 29.73 -5.52 -7.30
C PRO A 155 30.57 -5.39 -6.01
N ARG A 156 31.80 -4.87 -6.13
CA ARG A 156 32.77 -4.72 -5.02
C ARG A 156 32.83 -3.29 -4.47
N LYS A 157 32.20 -2.30 -5.13
CA LYS A 157 32.16 -0.92 -4.66
C LYS A 157 30.89 -0.71 -3.83
N ALA A 158 31.07 -0.35 -2.56
CA ALA A 158 29.96 -0.07 -1.65
C ALA A 158 29.20 1.23 -2.01
N ASP A 159 29.82 2.12 -2.78
CA ASP A 159 29.26 3.43 -3.14
C ASP A 159 28.04 3.33 -4.07
N GLU A 160 27.86 2.21 -4.78
CA GLU A 160 26.68 1.97 -5.62
C GLU A 160 25.47 1.47 -4.82
N ASP A 161 25.65 1.18 -3.52
CA ASP A 161 24.60 0.67 -2.66
C ASP A 161 23.77 1.79 -1.99
N LEU A 162 23.07 2.57 -2.80
CA LEU A 162 22.31 3.74 -2.37
C LEU A 162 21.01 3.41 -1.63
N TYR A 163 20.50 2.18 -1.75
CA TYR A 163 19.16 1.80 -1.30
C TYR A 163 19.18 0.92 -0.07
N ASN A 164 18.62 1.43 1.04
CA ASN A 164 18.45 0.66 2.27
C ASN A 164 17.05 0.10 2.41
N THR A 165 16.92 -0.98 3.19
CA THR A 165 15.59 -1.47 3.56
C THR A 165 14.89 -0.48 4.47
N MET A 166 13.56 -0.39 4.39
CA MET A 166 12.68 0.62 5.04
C MET A 166 12.63 1.98 4.35
N ASP A 167 13.58 2.28 3.47
CA ASP A 167 13.50 3.46 2.61
C ASP A 167 12.32 3.32 1.64
N THR A 168 11.90 4.45 1.08
CA THR A 168 10.83 4.50 0.08
C THR A 168 11.39 4.94 -1.25
N VAL A 169 11.04 4.22 -2.32
CA VAL A 169 11.34 4.60 -3.69
C VAL A 169 10.06 5.01 -4.39
N VAL A 170 10.10 6.15 -5.07
CA VAL A 170 9.00 6.60 -5.92
C VAL A 170 9.22 6.02 -7.29
N ILE A 171 8.27 5.20 -7.76
CA ILE A 171 8.33 4.60 -9.08
C ILE A 171 7.31 5.24 -10.03
N THR A 172 7.63 5.25 -11.32
CA THR A 172 6.65 5.53 -12.36
C THR A 172 5.75 4.33 -12.60
N ILE A 173 4.50 4.59 -12.93
CA ILE A 173 3.52 3.58 -13.32
C ILE A 173 3.06 3.90 -14.75
N PRO A 174 3.02 2.92 -15.68
CA PRO A 174 3.24 1.48 -15.47
C PRO A 174 4.69 1.00 -15.64
N GLU A 175 5.64 1.88 -15.98
CA GLU A 175 7.00 1.50 -16.41
C GLU A 175 7.90 0.97 -15.29
N LYS A 176 7.60 1.27 -14.02
CA LYS A 176 8.35 0.84 -12.82
C LYS A 176 9.80 1.33 -12.78
N LYS A 177 10.05 2.53 -13.29
CA LYS A 177 11.36 3.19 -13.18
C LYS A 177 11.42 3.98 -11.87
N ILE A 178 12.55 3.95 -11.19
CA ILE A 178 12.78 4.75 -9.97
C ILE A 178 12.97 6.21 -10.39
N VAL A 179 12.19 7.10 -9.80
CA VAL A 179 12.26 8.56 -10.00
C VAL A 179 12.99 9.21 -8.84
N GLU A 180 12.63 8.81 -7.61
CA GLU A 180 13.11 9.44 -6.39
C GLU A 180 13.32 8.39 -5.31
N HIS A 181 14.27 8.65 -4.41
CA HIS A 181 14.58 7.85 -3.24
C HIS A 181 14.45 8.70 -1.98
N ILE A 182 13.71 8.18 -1.01
CA ILE A 182 13.42 8.85 0.25
C ILE A 182 13.96 7.94 1.38
N PRO A 183 15.06 8.35 2.05
CA PRO A 183 15.65 7.56 3.12
C PRO A 183 14.75 7.53 4.36
N PHE A 184 14.81 6.42 5.11
CA PHE A 184 14.18 6.31 6.41
C PHE A 184 15.13 6.76 7.52
N GLU A 185 15.08 8.05 7.82
CA GLU A 185 15.94 8.71 8.83
C GLU A 185 15.14 9.61 9.78
N GLU A 186 15.77 10.05 10.87
CA GLU A 186 15.20 11.07 11.76
C GLU A 186 14.93 12.36 10.97
N GLY A 187 13.78 12.97 11.19
CA GLY A 187 13.28 14.08 10.41
C GLY A 187 12.43 13.70 9.19
N SER A 188 12.35 12.42 8.82
CA SER A 188 11.50 11.98 7.69
C SER A 188 10.01 12.07 8.03
N LEU A 189 9.19 12.45 7.06
CA LEU A 189 7.73 12.43 7.17
C LEU A 189 7.21 11.04 6.82
N ALA A 190 6.42 10.45 7.72
CA ALA A 190 5.91 9.10 7.54
C ALA A 190 4.44 8.97 7.91
N ILE A 191 3.78 8.02 7.25
CA ILE A 191 2.40 7.60 7.53
C ILE A 191 2.40 6.19 8.12
N ILE A 192 1.48 5.94 9.05
CA ILE A 192 1.33 4.62 9.66
C ILE A 192 0.33 3.78 8.85
N ILE A 193 0.74 2.59 8.44
CA ILE A 193 -0.07 1.64 7.65
C ILE A 193 -0.75 0.55 8.50
N GLY A 194 -0.50 0.49 9.81
CA GLY A 194 -1.10 -0.53 10.67
C GLY A 194 -1.03 -0.25 12.16
N GLY A 195 -1.75 -1.07 12.95
CA GLY A 195 -1.88 -0.90 14.39
C GLY A 195 -2.87 0.19 14.80
N LYS A 196 -2.82 0.60 16.07
CA LYS A 196 -3.77 1.55 16.67
C LYS A 196 -3.68 2.96 16.07
N ASN A 197 -2.49 3.37 15.63
CA ASN A 197 -2.21 4.70 15.09
C ASN A 197 -2.28 4.76 13.55
N VAL A 198 -2.98 3.82 12.90
CA VAL A 198 -3.10 3.77 11.45
C VAL A 198 -3.61 5.10 10.87
N GLY A 199 -3.06 5.50 9.72
CA GLY A 199 -3.44 6.73 9.04
C GLY A 199 -3.02 8.02 9.73
N ARG A 200 -2.27 7.98 10.84
CA ARG A 200 -1.62 9.18 11.39
C ARG A 200 -0.34 9.48 10.62
N VAL A 201 -0.06 10.77 10.44
CA VAL A 201 1.12 11.29 9.75
C VAL A 201 1.93 12.12 10.71
N GLY A 202 3.19 11.74 10.88
CA GLY A 202 4.10 12.45 11.77
C GLY A 202 5.54 12.44 11.25
N ARG A 203 6.35 13.30 11.84
CA ARG A 203 7.79 13.36 11.61
C ARG A 203 8.49 12.39 12.53
N VAL A 204 9.45 11.63 12.00
CA VAL A 204 10.25 10.68 12.79
C VAL A 204 11.19 11.47 13.70
N VAL A 205 11.03 11.35 15.02
CA VAL A 205 11.87 12.05 16.01
C VAL A 205 13.02 11.16 16.46
N LYS A 206 12.74 9.88 16.71
CA LYS A 206 13.73 8.96 17.27
C LYS A 206 13.50 7.54 16.79
N ILE A 207 14.58 6.87 16.40
CA ILE A 207 14.57 5.45 16.00
C ILE A 207 15.36 4.62 17.02
N THR A 208 14.65 3.90 17.89
CA THR A 208 15.27 2.96 18.84
C THR A 208 15.39 1.59 18.18
N LYS A 209 16.58 1.29 17.64
CA LYS A 209 16.87 0.04 16.93
C LYS A 209 16.73 -1.18 17.86
N GLY A 210 15.87 -2.12 17.46
CA GLY A 210 15.76 -3.44 18.04
C GLY A 210 16.35 -4.51 17.12
N MET A 211 16.41 -5.75 17.59
CA MET A 211 17.03 -6.86 16.83
C MET A 211 16.30 -7.21 15.51
N ARG A 212 15.02 -6.85 15.38
CA ARG A 212 14.19 -7.03 14.18
C ARG A 212 13.29 -5.82 13.97
N ARG A 213 12.72 -5.66 12.77
CA ARG A 213 11.82 -4.55 12.41
C ARG A 213 10.63 -4.39 13.36
N HIS A 214 9.95 -5.49 13.71
CA HIS A 214 8.81 -5.47 14.64
C HIS A 214 9.20 -5.14 16.09
N ARG A 215 10.51 -5.16 16.44
CA ARG A 215 11.04 -4.74 17.75
C ARG A 215 11.72 -3.38 17.71
N THR A 216 11.85 -2.78 16.53
CA THR A 216 12.39 -1.42 16.38
C THR A 216 11.26 -0.45 16.64
N ILE A 217 11.42 0.37 17.68
CA ILE A 217 10.42 1.34 18.11
C ILE A 217 10.79 2.68 17.50
N VAL A 218 9.80 3.35 16.95
CA VAL A 218 9.96 4.66 16.32
C VAL A 218 8.98 5.61 16.96
N SER A 219 9.51 6.73 17.45
CA SER A 219 8.72 7.84 17.97
C SER A 219 8.46 8.83 16.83
N LEU A 220 7.20 9.16 16.61
CA LEU A 220 6.76 10.16 15.66
C LEU A 220 6.07 11.31 16.38
N GLU A 221 6.18 12.50 15.81
CA GLU A 221 5.50 13.71 16.26
C GLU A 221 4.54 14.19 15.17
N ASP A 222 3.26 14.33 15.52
CA ASP A 222 2.24 14.89 14.61
C ASP A 222 2.42 16.42 14.48
N PRO A 223 1.84 17.06 13.44
CA PRO A 223 1.84 18.52 13.30
C PRO A 223 1.29 19.30 14.50
N SER A 224 0.47 18.66 15.35
CA SER A 224 -0.08 19.25 16.58
C SER A 224 0.85 19.11 17.81
N GLY A 225 2.07 18.57 17.65
CA GLY A 225 3.03 18.35 18.75
C GLY A 225 2.78 17.10 19.60
N HIS A 226 1.83 16.25 19.20
CA HIS A 226 1.58 14.99 19.90
C HIS A 226 2.61 13.94 19.50
N VAL A 227 3.34 13.41 20.50
CA VAL A 227 4.31 12.32 20.30
C VAL A 227 3.65 10.97 20.54
N PHE A 228 3.85 10.03 19.62
CA PHE A 228 3.37 8.66 19.72
C PHE A 228 4.39 7.68 19.17
N GLN A 229 4.25 6.42 19.56
CA GLN A 229 5.19 5.36 19.19
C GLN A 229 4.51 4.30 18.34
N THR A 230 5.29 3.73 17.42
CA THR A 230 4.91 2.57 16.62
C THR A 230 6.13 1.70 16.34
N THR A 231 5.89 0.54 15.74
CA THR A 231 6.94 -0.38 15.29
C THR A 231 7.33 -0.06 13.85
N ALA A 232 8.61 -0.22 13.50
CA ALA A 232 9.13 0.19 12.19
C ALA A 232 8.39 -0.49 11.02
N ASP A 233 7.99 -1.75 11.18
CA ASP A 233 7.20 -2.51 10.18
C ASP A 233 5.89 -1.83 9.75
N LYS A 234 5.32 -0.95 10.57
CA LYS A 234 4.06 -0.23 10.31
C LYS A 234 4.29 1.18 9.78
N ILE A 235 5.52 1.59 9.53
CA ILE A 235 5.88 2.93 9.07
C ILE A 235 6.11 2.92 7.58
N PHE A 236 5.53 3.90 6.91
CA PHE A 236 5.71 4.12 5.49
C PHE A 236 6.17 5.55 5.27
N VAL A 237 7.38 5.73 4.76
CA VAL A 237 7.94 7.08 4.53
C VAL A 237 7.30 7.69 3.30
N ILE A 238 6.89 8.95 3.38
CA ILE A 238 6.16 9.64 2.31
C ILE A 238 6.88 10.91 1.84
N GLY A 239 7.94 11.34 2.51
CA GLY A 239 8.74 12.50 2.14
C GLY A 239 9.71 12.92 3.24
N LYS A 240 10.53 13.95 2.99
CA LYS A 240 11.37 14.59 4.01
C LYS A 240 10.64 15.74 4.71
N ASP A 241 10.39 16.83 3.97
CA ASP A 241 9.66 18.00 4.49
C ASP A 241 8.21 18.05 4.02
N LYS A 242 7.97 17.67 2.77
CA LYS A 242 6.64 17.63 2.15
C LYS A 242 6.32 16.21 1.70
N PRO A 243 5.06 15.77 1.82
CA PRO A 243 4.66 14.48 1.30
C PRO A 243 4.73 14.52 -0.24
N VAL A 244 5.29 13.46 -0.84
CA VAL A 244 5.31 13.27 -2.30
C VAL A 244 3.91 12.97 -2.85
N ILE A 245 3.00 12.57 -1.96
CA ILE A 245 1.62 12.22 -2.29
C ILE A 245 0.64 13.18 -1.64
N SER A 246 -0.49 13.41 -2.31
CA SER A 246 -1.64 14.08 -1.74
C SER A 246 -2.24 13.20 -0.64
N LEU A 247 -2.58 13.85 0.47
CA LEU A 247 -3.15 13.22 1.64
C LEU A 247 -4.49 13.90 1.98
N PRO A 248 -5.47 13.15 2.50
CA PRO A 248 -6.70 13.73 3.01
C PRO A 248 -6.39 14.75 4.12
N LYS A 249 -7.12 15.87 4.16
CA LYS A 249 -6.92 16.91 5.19
C LYS A 249 -7.04 16.34 6.61
N GLU A 250 -7.96 15.41 6.80
CA GLU A 250 -8.24 14.79 8.09
C GLU A 250 -7.07 13.93 8.61
N VAL A 251 -6.21 13.44 7.70
CA VAL A 251 -5.00 12.66 8.01
C VAL A 251 -3.85 13.56 8.44
N LEU A 252 -3.82 14.81 7.97
CA LEU A 252 -2.80 15.80 8.30
C LEU A 252 -3.07 16.53 9.63
N GLY A 253 -4.12 16.14 10.38
CA GLY A 253 -4.46 16.75 11.66
C GLY A 253 -4.91 18.21 11.55
N ARG A 254 -5.48 18.60 10.41
CA ARG A 254 -6.05 19.93 10.15
C ARG A 254 -7.55 19.86 9.94
#